data_AF-A0A9E8MTS9-F1
#
_entry.id   AF-A0A9E8MTS9-F1
#
_cell.length_a   1.000
_cell.length_b   1.000
_cell.length_c   1.000
_cell.angle_alpha   90.00
_cell.angle_beta   90.00
_cell.angle_gamma   90.00
#
_symmetry.space_group_name_H-M   'P 1'
#
loop_
_entity.id
_entity.type
_entity.pdbx_description
1 polymer ?
#
loop_
_entity_poly.entity_id
_entity_poly.type
_entity_poly.pdbx_seq_one_letter_code
_entity_poly.pdbx_strand_id
1 'polypeptide(L)'
;MGLEVLIGIARFWQQRATFSTLKKQYVILGVTGPNEYENNVNNNWYTNYIAKWCINYTLESIEKVRADYPEDFKRIKGKTNITDQELILRKKVADGMYFPYSETQKVYLQQDGFLDKDLVTVADLSQEERPINQKWSWDRILRSPYIKQADTLQGFYFFEDDFSTEELKRHFDFYEPFTVHESSLSPCVHSIQAAKLGQMKQAYTFYLRTSRLDLDDYNHEVEEGLHITSMAGTWMSIVEGFAGMRVKENTLSFEPKIPKEWEGYSFKVNFRNQVIKVKVEQGKTSFELEGAEALVILVNGKAIEMAPNHLVTV
;
A
#
# COMPACT_ATOMS: atom_id res chain seq x y z
N MET A 1 10.49 14.02 17.50
CA MET A 1 11.45 13.04 16.95
C MET A 1 11.11 12.57 15.53
N GLY A 2 10.05 13.07 14.88
CA GLY A 2 9.69 12.61 13.52
C GLY A 2 10.68 13.05 12.44
N LEU A 3 11.00 14.36 12.39
CA LEU A 3 11.85 14.89 11.32
C LEU A 3 13.29 14.36 11.35
N GLU A 4 13.84 14.09 12.55
CA GLU A 4 15.16 13.47 12.67
C GLU A 4 15.21 12.06 12.04
N VAL A 5 14.13 11.28 12.21
CA VAL A 5 13.98 9.94 11.60
C VAL A 5 13.86 10.04 10.08
N LEU A 6 13.03 10.97 9.59
CA LEU A 6 12.87 11.23 8.15
C LEU A 6 14.21 11.59 7.49
N ILE A 7 15.00 12.47 8.11
CA ILE A 7 16.35 12.82 7.64
C ILE A 7 17.26 11.59 7.56
N GLY A 8 17.20 10.71 8.57
CA GLY A 8 17.96 9.46 8.58
C GLY A 8 17.59 8.53 7.42
N ILE A 9 16.29 8.33 7.18
CA ILE A 9 15.76 7.50 6.09
C ILE A 9 16.15 8.08 4.72
N ALA A 10 16.00 9.40 4.53
CA ALA A 10 16.35 10.06 3.27
C ALA A 10 17.86 10.04 2.99
N ARG A 11 18.71 10.07 4.03
CA ARG A 11 20.16 9.83 3.90
C ARG A 11 20.46 8.43 3.40
N PHE A 12 19.82 7.42 4.00
CA PHE A 12 19.98 6.04 3.58
C PHE A 12 19.61 5.86 2.10
N TRP A 13 18.45 6.34 1.66
CA TRP A 13 18.03 6.18 0.26
C TRP A 13 18.94 6.88 -0.73
N GLN A 14 19.42 8.08 -0.40
CA GLN A 14 20.37 8.81 -1.25
C GLN A 14 21.73 8.09 -1.36
N GLN A 15 22.17 7.40 -0.30
CA GLN A 15 23.38 6.57 -0.34
C GLN A 15 23.17 5.25 -1.07
N ARG A 16 21.96 4.69 -0.98
CA ARG A 16 21.60 3.38 -1.55
C ARG A 16 21.42 3.42 -3.07
N ALA A 17 21.03 4.57 -3.62
CA ALA A 17 20.83 4.77 -5.04
C ALA A 17 22.17 5.04 -5.77
N THR A 18 22.31 4.49 -6.98
CA THR A 18 23.49 4.67 -7.85
C THR A 18 23.08 5.35 -9.15
N PHE A 19 23.85 6.32 -9.64
CA PHE A 19 23.57 6.91 -10.95
C PHE A 19 24.05 5.98 -12.08
N SER A 20 23.12 5.48 -12.89
CA SER A 20 23.41 4.67 -14.07
C SER A 20 23.74 5.59 -15.25
N THR A 21 24.97 5.50 -15.78
CA THR A 21 25.37 6.26 -16.98
C THR A 21 24.65 5.79 -18.24
N LEU A 22 24.26 4.51 -18.29
CA LEU A 22 23.51 3.92 -19.39
C LEU A 22 22.06 4.44 -19.42
N LYS A 23 21.35 4.37 -18.28
CA LYS A 23 19.95 4.83 -18.18
C LYS A 23 19.83 6.34 -17.98
N LYS A 24 20.92 7.04 -17.64
CA LYS A 24 20.95 8.45 -17.23
C LYS A 24 19.99 8.78 -16.08
N GLN A 25 19.80 7.81 -15.18
CA GLN A 25 18.88 7.85 -14.05
C GLN A 25 19.50 7.17 -12.82
N TYR A 26 18.97 7.46 -11.64
CA TYR A 26 19.31 6.77 -10.41
C TYR A 26 18.58 5.42 -10.33
N VAL A 27 19.34 4.38 -10.07
CA VAL A 27 18.89 2.99 -9.96
C VAL A 27 19.16 2.46 -8.55
N ILE A 28 18.39 1.46 -8.13
CA ILE A 28 18.63 0.72 -6.89
C ILE A 28 18.80 -0.75 -7.28
N LEU A 29 20.04 -1.24 -7.12
CA LEU A 29 20.47 -2.56 -7.59
C LEU A 29 20.63 -3.53 -6.44
N GLY A 30 20.36 -4.82 -6.65
CA GLY A 30 20.54 -5.88 -5.64
C GLY A 30 19.64 -5.70 -4.41
N VAL A 31 18.32 -5.70 -4.62
CA VAL A 31 17.31 -5.56 -3.57
C VAL A 31 16.36 -6.75 -3.55
N THR A 32 15.60 -6.86 -2.47
CA THR A 32 14.42 -7.72 -2.34
C THR A 32 13.25 -6.80 -2.05
N GLY A 33 12.24 -6.80 -2.91
CA GLY A 33 10.97 -6.11 -2.66
C GLY A 33 10.10 -6.91 -1.68
N PRO A 34 8.85 -6.48 -1.45
CA PRO A 34 7.88 -7.27 -0.69
C PRO A 34 7.70 -8.71 -1.21
N ASN A 35 7.87 -8.94 -2.51
CA ASN A 35 7.90 -10.28 -3.05
C ASN A 35 9.23 -10.98 -2.73
N GLU A 36 9.28 -11.75 -1.65
CA GLU A 36 10.48 -12.48 -1.22
C GLU A 36 10.87 -13.66 -2.12
N TYR A 37 10.01 -14.06 -3.05
CA TYR A 37 10.34 -15.04 -4.10
C TYR A 37 11.24 -14.46 -5.19
N GLU A 38 11.54 -13.16 -5.08
CA GLU A 38 12.55 -12.45 -5.84
C GLU A 38 13.60 -11.90 -4.88
N ASN A 39 14.86 -12.29 -5.06
CA ASN A 39 15.96 -11.71 -4.31
C ASN A 39 17.09 -11.25 -5.21
N ASN A 40 17.85 -10.27 -4.71
CA ASN A 40 18.96 -9.66 -5.44
C ASN A 40 18.56 -9.09 -6.83
N VAL A 41 17.33 -8.59 -6.95
CA VAL A 41 16.80 -7.99 -8.17
C VAL A 41 17.22 -6.54 -8.33
N ASN A 42 17.08 -6.01 -9.54
CA ASN A 42 17.39 -4.62 -9.84
C ASN A 42 16.12 -3.83 -10.09
N ASN A 43 16.08 -2.61 -9.55
CA ASN A 43 15.04 -1.63 -9.81
C ASN A 43 13.64 -2.13 -9.46
N ASN A 44 13.50 -2.77 -8.30
CA ASN A 44 12.17 -3.13 -7.82
C ASN A 44 11.30 -1.86 -7.76
N TRP A 45 10.17 -1.85 -8.47
CA TRP A 45 9.41 -0.62 -8.67
C TRP A 45 8.93 -0.02 -7.35
N TYR A 46 8.39 -0.85 -6.46
CA TYR A 46 7.92 -0.39 -5.15
C TYR A 46 9.06 0.20 -4.32
N THR A 47 10.22 -0.48 -4.27
CA THR A 47 11.42 0.00 -3.57
C THR A 47 11.89 1.35 -4.10
N ASN A 48 11.96 1.52 -5.43
CA ASN A 48 12.35 2.78 -6.04
C ASN A 48 11.32 3.88 -5.74
N TYR A 49 10.03 3.54 -5.75
CA TYR A 49 8.94 4.50 -5.55
C TYR A 49 8.89 5.01 -4.12
N ILE A 50 8.93 4.10 -3.14
CA ILE A 50 8.96 4.49 -1.73
C ILE A 50 10.25 5.22 -1.35
N ALA A 51 11.39 4.90 -1.99
CA ALA A 51 12.63 5.65 -1.82
C ALA A 51 12.49 7.12 -2.29
N LYS A 52 11.94 7.32 -3.50
CA LYS A 52 11.63 8.66 -4.03
C LYS A 52 10.66 9.39 -3.11
N TRP A 53 9.58 8.73 -2.69
CA TRP A 53 8.57 9.30 -1.80
C TRP A 53 9.16 9.71 -0.46
N CYS A 54 9.97 8.85 0.19
CA CYS A 54 10.62 9.16 1.47
C CYS A 54 11.51 10.40 1.37
N ILE A 55 12.26 10.53 0.27
CA ILE A 55 13.09 11.71 0.03
C ILE A 55 12.22 12.95 -0.11
N ASN A 56 11.22 12.94 -1.00
CA ASN A 56 10.35 14.09 -1.25
C ASN A 56 9.60 14.52 0.01
N TYR A 57 8.97 13.57 0.71
CA TYR A 57 8.25 13.83 1.95
C TYR A 57 9.15 14.41 3.04
N THR A 58 10.41 13.96 3.12
CA THR A 58 11.40 14.54 4.03
C THR A 58 11.73 15.99 3.66
N LEU A 59 11.92 16.29 2.38
CA LEU A 59 12.22 17.65 1.92
C LEU A 59 11.04 18.60 2.19
N GLU A 60 9.82 18.18 1.87
CA GLU A 60 8.59 18.94 2.16
C GLU A 60 8.43 19.19 3.66
N SER A 61 8.67 18.16 4.48
CA SER A 61 8.61 18.28 5.94
C SER A 61 9.67 19.22 6.50
N ILE A 62 10.88 19.24 5.92
CA ILE A 62 11.94 20.19 6.30
C ILE A 62 11.51 21.61 6.00
N GLU A 63 10.99 21.89 4.79
CA GLU A 63 10.57 23.24 4.42
C GLU A 63 9.41 23.72 5.30
N LYS A 64 8.43 22.84 5.56
CA LYS A 64 7.32 23.16 6.47
C LYS A 64 7.80 23.50 7.87
N VAL A 65 8.68 22.67 8.47
CA VAL A 65 9.21 22.92 9.82
C VAL A 65 10.11 24.15 9.85
N ARG A 66 10.88 24.40 8.79
CA ARG A 66 11.71 25.61 8.66
C ARG A 66 10.86 26.88 8.65
N ALA A 67 9.73 26.87 7.93
CA ALA A 67 8.83 28.02 7.82
C ALA A 67 7.97 28.22 9.07
N ASP A 68 7.32 27.16 9.55
CA ASP A 68 6.30 27.25 10.60
C ASP A 68 6.88 27.13 12.01
N TYR A 69 8.04 26.48 12.18
CA TYR A 69 8.65 26.15 13.49
C TYR A 69 10.17 26.37 13.51
N PRO A 70 10.66 27.62 13.34
CA PRO A 70 12.09 27.92 13.15
C PRO A 70 12.99 27.49 14.31
N GLU A 71 12.52 27.55 15.56
CA GLU A 71 13.30 27.10 16.73
C GLU A 71 13.48 25.57 16.76
N ASP A 72 12.43 24.83 16.39
CA ASP A 72 12.54 23.38 16.22
C ASP A 72 13.46 23.03 15.05
N PHE A 73 13.37 23.75 13.94
CA PHE A 73 14.28 23.57 12.82
C PHE A 73 15.74 23.81 13.25
N LYS A 74 16.04 24.87 14.01
CA LYS A 74 17.38 25.16 14.54
C LYS A 74 17.89 24.02 15.44
N ARG A 75 17.06 23.52 16.35
CA ARG A 75 17.38 22.37 17.21
C ARG A 75 17.67 21.11 16.39
N ILE A 76 16.82 20.79 15.42
CA ILE A 76 16.97 19.61 14.56
C ILE A 76 18.21 19.73 13.68
N LYS A 77 18.47 20.91 13.11
CA LYS A 77 19.66 21.18 12.31
C LYS A 77 20.92 21.01 13.13
N GLY A 78 20.95 21.52 14.37
CA GLY A 78 22.07 21.32 15.30
C GLY A 78 22.31 19.84 15.67
N LYS A 79 21.24 19.03 15.78
CA LYS A 79 21.36 17.60 16.10
C LYS A 79 21.77 16.75 14.90
N THR A 80 21.24 17.05 13.72
CA THR A 80 21.39 16.22 12.50
C THR A 80 22.52 16.68 11.59
N ASN A 81 23.01 17.91 11.78
CA ASN A 81 23.95 18.60 10.91
C ASN A 81 23.50 18.64 9.44
N ILE A 82 22.18 18.70 9.21
CA ILE A 82 21.62 18.75 7.85
C ILE A 82 22.03 20.06 7.15
N THR A 83 22.52 19.95 5.92
CA THR A 83 22.96 21.09 5.09
C THR A 83 22.08 21.26 3.85
N ASP A 84 22.02 22.47 3.30
CA ASP A 84 21.23 22.73 2.09
C ASP A 84 21.80 21.99 0.86
N GLN A 85 23.12 21.77 0.83
CA GLN A 85 23.76 20.94 -0.21
C GLN A 85 23.25 19.49 -0.17
N GLU A 86 23.07 18.91 1.02
CA GLU A 86 22.48 17.59 1.14
C GLU A 86 21.04 17.56 0.62
N LEU A 87 20.25 18.63 0.81
CA LEU A 87 18.88 18.71 0.29
C LEU A 87 18.86 18.70 -1.25
N ILE A 88 19.74 19.49 -1.88
CA ILE A 88 19.88 19.55 -3.35
C ILE A 88 20.26 18.18 -3.91
N LEU A 89 21.25 17.51 -3.32
CA LEU A 89 21.70 16.19 -3.79
C LEU A 89 20.60 15.14 -3.66
N ARG A 90 19.82 15.16 -2.56
CA ARG A 90 18.68 14.25 -2.38
C ARG A 90 17.59 14.50 -3.41
N LYS A 91 17.24 15.77 -3.66
CA LYS A 91 16.24 16.12 -4.66
C LYS A 91 16.65 15.59 -6.05
N LYS A 92 17.93 15.71 -6.40
CA LYS A 92 18.49 15.15 -7.63
C LYS A 92 18.29 13.62 -7.74
N VAL A 93 18.45 12.88 -6.65
CA VAL A 93 18.19 11.43 -6.61
C VAL A 93 16.71 11.12 -6.84
N ALA A 94 15.82 11.79 -6.10
CA ALA A 94 14.38 11.57 -6.19
C ALA A 94 13.83 11.91 -7.58
N ASP A 95 14.28 13.02 -8.18
CA ASP A 95 13.85 13.47 -9.51
C ASP A 95 14.39 12.59 -10.63
N GLY A 96 15.58 12.02 -10.44
CA GLY A 96 16.22 11.15 -11.41
C GLY A 96 15.95 9.66 -11.19
N MET A 97 15.06 9.26 -10.28
CA MET A 97 14.81 7.84 -9.97
C MET A 97 14.26 7.10 -11.19
N TYR A 98 14.79 5.90 -11.47
CA TYR A 98 14.35 5.02 -12.54
C TYR A 98 13.18 4.15 -12.09
N PHE A 99 12.22 3.93 -12.99
CA PHE A 99 11.08 3.04 -12.80
C PHE A 99 10.96 2.14 -14.02
N PRO A 100 11.08 0.80 -13.89
CA PRO A 100 10.94 -0.07 -15.04
C PRO A 100 9.48 -0.10 -15.49
N TYR A 101 9.25 0.11 -16.79
CA TYR A 101 7.91 0.18 -17.38
C TYR A 101 7.87 -0.59 -18.70
N SER A 102 6.80 -1.33 -18.92
CA SER A 102 6.55 -2.05 -20.17
C SER A 102 5.55 -1.28 -21.02
N GLU A 103 5.99 -0.79 -22.18
CA GLU A 103 5.10 -0.12 -23.14
C GLU A 103 4.05 -1.07 -23.74
N THR A 104 4.40 -2.35 -23.90
CA THR A 104 3.50 -3.37 -24.45
C THR A 104 2.38 -3.71 -23.48
N GLN A 105 2.73 -3.95 -22.21
CA GLN A 105 1.75 -4.30 -21.16
C GLN A 105 1.10 -3.06 -20.53
N LYS A 106 1.71 -1.87 -20.73
CA LYS A 106 1.35 -0.59 -20.13
C LYS A 106 1.34 -0.60 -18.60
N VAL A 107 2.28 -1.34 -18.01
CA VAL A 107 2.44 -1.47 -16.55
C VAL A 107 3.88 -1.21 -16.14
N TYR A 108 4.05 -0.67 -14.93
CA TYR A 108 5.32 -0.74 -14.23
C TYR A 108 5.65 -2.19 -13.92
N LEU A 109 6.88 -2.58 -14.22
CA LEU A 109 7.39 -3.91 -13.94
C LEU A 109 7.80 -4.01 -12.47
N GLN A 110 7.55 -5.15 -11.84
CA GLN A 110 7.93 -5.36 -10.45
C GLN A 110 9.45 -5.21 -10.27
N GLN A 111 10.24 -5.61 -11.26
CA GLN A 111 11.68 -5.38 -11.36
C GLN A 111 12.13 -5.43 -12.83
N ASP A 112 13.38 -5.01 -13.11
CA ASP A 112 14.00 -5.30 -14.41
C ASP A 112 14.04 -6.83 -14.66
N GLY A 113 13.69 -7.27 -15.87
CA GLY A 113 13.70 -8.69 -16.26
C GLY A 113 12.45 -9.50 -15.90
N PHE A 114 11.42 -8.89 -15.30
CA PHE A 114 10.20 -9.63 -14.92
C PHE A 114 9.53 -10.34 -16.12
N LEU A 115 9.54 -9.71 -17.30
CA LEU A 115 8.91 -10.25 -18.52
C LEU A 115 9.74 -11.31 -19.25
N ASP A 116 10.98 -11.57 -18.83
CA ASP A 116 11.82 -12.61 -19.44
C ASP A 116 11.42 -14.03 -19.00
N LYS A 117 10.48 -14.12 -18.05
CA LYS A 117 10.02 -15.36 -17.43
C LYS A 117 8.89 -16.00 -18.22
N ASP A 118 8.68 -17.29 -17.98
CA ASP A 118 7.51 -17.99 -18.49
C ASP A 118 6.27 -17.60 -17.69
N LEU A 119 5.43 -16.72 -18.26
CA LEU A 119 4.30 -16.08 -17.59
C LEU A 119 3.08 -17.01 -17.51
N VAL A 120 3.21 -18.12 -16.78
CA VAL A 120 2.11 -19.03 -16.44
C VAL A 120 1.37 -18.51 -15.20
N THR A 121 0.05 -18.39 -15.29
CA THR A 121 -0.77 -17.89 -14.18
C THR A 121 -0.89 -18.92 -13.06
N VAL A 122 -1.25 -18.47 -11.86
CA VAL A 122 -1.53 -19.36 -10.71
C VAL A 122 -2.75 -20.25 -10.98
N ALA A 123 -3.69 -19.83 -11.82
CA ALA A 123 -4.84 -20.64 -12.20
C ALA A 123 -4.43 -21.89 -13.01
N ASP A 124 -3.33 -21.81 -13.75
CA ASP A 124 -2.78 -22.91 -14.55
C ASP A 124 -1.70 -23.71 -13.79
N LEU A 125 -1.37 -23.31 -12.56
CA LEU A 125 -0.45 -24.02 -11.67
C LEU A 125 -1.20 -25.15 -10.94
N SER A 126 -0.63 -26.35 -10.92
CA SER A 126 -1.22 -27.49 -10.19
C SER A 126 -1.35 -27.18 -8.69
N GLN A 127 -2.49 -27.49 -8.10
CA GLN A 127 -2.68 -27.36 -6.65
C GLN A 127 -1.72 -28.28 -5.87
N GLU A 128 -1.31 -29.41 -6.46
CA GLU A 128 -0.34 -30.32 -5.88
C GLU A 128 1.05 -29.70 -5.76
N GLU A 129 1.36 -28.63 -6.49
CA GLU A 129 2.62 -27.91 -6.41
C GLU A 129 2.63 -26.79 -5.36
N ARG A 130 1.50 -26.54 -4.69
CA ARG A 130 1.36 -25.47 -3.69
C ARG A 130 1.37 -25.98 -2.24
N PRO A 131 1.95 -25.25 -1.28
CA PRO A 131 2.63 -23.97 -1.46
C PRO A 131 4.03 -24.14 -2.09
N ILE A 132 4.41 -23.24 -2.98
CA ILE A 132 5.58 -23.43 -3.86
C ILE A 132 6.90 -23.36 -3.08
N ASN A 133 6.98 -22.57 -2.00
CA ASN A 133 8.16 -22.55 -1.11
C ASN A 133 8.45 -23.88 -0.41
N GLN A 134 7.45 -24.76 -0.25
CA GLN A 134 7.63 -26.05 0.39
C GLN A 134 7.88 -27.18 -0.63
N LYS A 135 7.53 -26.97 -1.89
CA LYS A 135 7.50 -28.03 -2.91
C LYS A 135 8.47 -27.82 -4.07
N TRP A 136 8.93 -26.60 -4.30
CA TRP A 136 9.85 -26.27 -5.39
C TRP A 136 11.25 -25.99 -4.87
N SER A 137 12.26 -26.24 -5.71
CA SER A 137 13.60 -25.73 -5.45
C SER A 137 13.61 -24.20 -5.58
N TRP A 138 14.42 -23.54 -4.75
CA TRP A 138 14.47 -22.08 -4.72
C TRP A 138 14.90 -21.46 -6.07
N ASP A 139 15.77 -22.14 -6.83
CA ASP A 139 16.17 -21.69 -8.17
C ASP A 139 14.98 -21.65 -9.14
N ARG A 140 14.03 -22.60 -9.03
CA ARG A 140 12.83 -22.65 -9.85
C ARG A 140 11.91 -21.49 -9.51
N ILE A 141 11.77 -21.17 -8.22
CA ILE A 141 10.97 -20.03 -7.74
C ILE A 141 11.53 -18.72 -8.31
N LEU A 142 12.84 -18.48 -8.20
CA LEU A 142 13.51 -17.24 -8.65
C LEU A 142 13.39 -16.97 -10.16
N ARG A 143 13.13 -17.99 -10.97
CA ARG A 143 12.94 -17.86 -12.43
C ARG A 143 11.48 -18.02 -12.87
N SER A 144 10.55 -18.01 -11.92
CA SER A 144 9.11 -18.12 -12.15
C SER A 144 8.41 -16.76 -11.97
N PRO A 145 7.21 -16.56 -12.55
CA PRO A 145 6.50 -15.29 -12.45
C PRO A 145 5.83 -15.10 -11.09
N TYR A 146 5.88 -16.10 -10.20
CA TYR A 146 5.06 -16.14 -9.00
C TYR A 146 5.47 -15.12 -7.96
N ILE A 147 4.46 -14.51 -7.37
CA ILE A 147 4.59 -13.43 -6.41
C ILE A 147 4.04 -13.92 -5.06
N LYS A 148 4.89 -13.92 -4.03
CA LYS A 148 4.53 -14.36 -2.67
C LYS A 148 3.39 -13.52 -2.08
N GLN A 149 3.50 -12.19 -2.24
CA GLN A 149 2.60 -11.18 -1.70
C GLN A 149 2.62 -9.90 -2.53
N ALA A 150 1.65 -9.01 -2.29
CA ALA A 150 1.60 -7.71 -2.95
C ALA A 150 2.97 -6.99 -2.91
N ASP A 151 3.50 -6.66 -4.09
CA ASP A 151 4.77 -5.92 -4.27
C ASP A 151 4.52 -4.63 -5.04
N THR A 152 4.36 -4.70 -6.36
CA THR A 152 3.87 -3.57 -7.15
C THR A 152 2.50 -3.11 -6.64
N LEU A 153 1.61 -4.06 -6.36
CA LEU A 153 0.29 -3.77 -5.78
C LEU A 153 0.36 -3.21 -4.35
N GLN A 154 1.45 -3.43 -3.60
CA GLN A 154 1.65 -2.77 -2.30
C GLN A 154 1.90 -1.27 -2.49
N GLY A 155 2.69 -0.90 -3.50
CA GLY A 155 2.92 0.51 -3.82
C GLY A 155 1.65 1.21 -4.28
N PHE A 156 0.84 0.57 -5.14
CA PHE A 156 -0.44 1.14 -5.56
C PHE A 156 -1.46 1.29 -4.43
N TYR A 157 -1.39 0.45 -3.39
CA TYR A 157 -2.19 0.66 -2.19
C TYR A 157 -1.74 1.90 -1.39
N PHE A 158 -0.42 2.09 -1.18
CA PHE A 158 0.07 3.24 -0.42
C PHE A 158 -0.04 4.57 -1.17
N PHE A 159 0.14 4.54 -2.49
CA PHE A 159 0.21 5.70 -3.36
C PHE A 159 -0.99 5.74 -4.32
N GLU A 160 -2.15 5.25 -3.88
CA GLU A 160 -3.37 5.12 -4.68
C GLU A 160 -3.72 6.43 -5.42
N ASP A 161 -3.60 7.56 -4.73
CA ASP A 161 -3.97 8.89 -5.25
C ASP A 161 -2.98 9.44 -6.31
N ASP A 162 -1.83 8.81 -6.52
CA ASP A 162 -0.85 9.18 -7.55
C ASP A 162 -1.20 8.60 -8.93
N PHE A 163 -2.21 7.74 -9.03
CA PHE A 163 -2.57 6.99 -10.24
C PHE A 163 -4.06 7.04 -10.57
N SER A 164 -4.38 6.89 -11.86
CA SER A 164 -5.77 6.79 -12.30
C SER A 164 -6.39 5.44 -11.91
N THR A 165 -7.72 5.38 -11.82
CA THR A 165 -8.42 4.10 -11.55
C THR A 165 -8.15 3.06 -12.65
N GLU A 166 -7.98 3.49 -13.90
CA GLU A 166 -7.61 2.63 -15.02
C GLU A 166 -6.19 2.09 -14.90
N GLU A 167 -5.24 2.91 -14.41
CA GLU A 167 -3.88 2.45 -14.11
C GLU A 167 -3.88 1.44 -12.99
N LEU A 168 -4.56 1.73 -11.87
CA LEU A 168 -4.73 0.79 -10.76
C LEU A 168 -5.31 -0.54 -11.23
N LYS A 169 -6.39 -0.49 -12.02
CA LYS A 169 -7.04 -1.68 -12.57
C LYS A 169 -6.09 -2.49 -13.43
N ARG A 170 -5.35 -1.84 -14.32
CA ARG A 170 -4.44 -2.52 -15.24
C ARG A 170 -3.32 -3.26 -14.51
N HIS A 171 -2.74 -2.64 -13.48
CA HIS A 171 -1.70 -3.29 -12.68
C HIS A 171 -2.28 -4.41 -11.83
N PHE A 172 -3.45 -4.21 -11.24
CA PHE A 172 -4.14 -5.25 -10.47
C PHE A 172 -4.43 -6.49 -11.33
N ASP A 173 -5.05 -6.31 -12.50
CA ASP A 173 -5.38 -7.39 -13.43
C ASP A 173 -4.13 -8.09 -13.99
N PHE A 174 -2.98 -7.40 -14.05
CA PHE A 174 -1.72 -7.98 -14.49
C PHE A 174 -1.03 -8.81 -13.40
N TYR A 175 -0.96 -8.32 -12.16
CA TYR A 175 -0.18 -8.94 -11.09
C TYR A 175 -0.94 -9.95 -10.23
N GLU A 176 -2.25 -9.76 -10.03
CA GLU A 176 -3.04 -10.69 -9.21
C GLU A 176 -2.98 -12.13 -9.75
N PRO A 177 -3.07 -12.39 -11.06
CA PRO A 177 -3.01 -13.76 -11.59
C PRO A 177 -1.68 -14.49 -11.34
N PHE A 178 -0.61 -13.77 -11.02
CA PHE A 178 0.70 -14.33 -10.68
C PHE A 178 0.94 -14.42 -9.16
N THR A 179 0.01 -13.94 -8.34
CA THR A 179 0.21 -13.89 -6.88
C THR A 179 -0.32 -15.16 -6.21
N VAL A 180 0.57 -15.91 -5.55
CA VAL A 180 0.21 -17.17 -4.86
C VAL A 180 -0.37 -16.94 -3.47
N HIS A 181 -0.16 -15.74 -2.91
CA HIS A 181 -0.60 -15.32 -1.58
C HIS A 181 -0.10 -16.23 -0.46
N GLU A 182 1.16 -16.68 -0.54
CA GLU A 182 1.83 -17.52 0.46
C GLU A 182 2.44 -16.67 1.59
N SER A 183 1.77 -15.57 1.89
CA SER A 183 2.07 -14.69 3.00
C SER A 183 0.78 -14.08 3.48
N SER A 184 0.64 -14.03 4.81
CA SER A 184 -0.54 -13.53 5.51
C SER A 184 -0.85 -12.06 5.20
N LEU A 185 0.14 -11.28 4.73
CA LEU A 185 -0.02 -9.89 4.32
C LEU A 185 -0.74 -9.73 2.97
N SER A 186 -0.74 -10.77 2.13
CA SER A 186 -1.16 -10.60 0.74
C SER A 186 -2.67 -10.38 0.56
N PRO A 187 -3.57 -11.18 1.17
CA PRO A 187 -4.98 -11.11 0.83
C PRO A 187 -5.64 -9.80 1.23
N CYS A 188 -5.25 -9.17 2.34
CA CYS A 188 -5.87 -7.92 2.77
C CYS A 188 -5.66 -6.77 1.77
N VAL A 189 -4.42 -6.62 1.26
CA VAL A 189 -4.06 -5.60 0.25
C VAL A 189 -4.81 -5.83 -1.07
N HIS A 190 -4.99 -7.09 -1.47
CA HIS A 190 -5.76 -7.42 -2.68
C HIS A 190 -7.26 -7.22 -2.47
N SER A 191 -7.78 -7.51 -1.27
CA SER A 191 -9.18 -7.23 -0.91
C SER A 191 -9.49 -5.73 -1.00
N ILE A 192 -8.61 -4.88 -0.45
CA ILE A 192 -8.76 -3.42 -0.48
C ILE A 192 -8.78 -2.90 -1.93
N GLN A 193 -7.82 -3.32 -2.75
CA GLN A 193 -7.76 -2.89 -4.15
C GLN A 193 -8.91 -3.44 -4.99
N ALA A 194 -9.28 -4.72 -4.84
CA ALA A 194 -10.43 -5.28 -5.51
C ALA A 194 -11.72 -4.53 -5.14
N ALA A 195 -11.90 -4.17 -3.87
CA ALA A 195 -13.03 -3.35 -3.42
C ALA A 195 -13.01 -1.97 -4.09
N LYS A 196 -11.86 -1.27 -4.09
CA LYS A 196 -11.67 0.02 -4.78
C LYS A 196 -12.08 -0.06 -6.24
N LEU A 197 -11.62 -1.09 -6.95
CA LEU A 197 -11.87 -1.35 -8.37
C LEU A 197 -13.28 -1.88 -8.69
N GLY A 198 -14.13 -2.05 -7.68
CA GLY A 198 -15.50 -2.57 -7.85
C GLY A 198 -15.58 -4.07 -8.10
N GLN A 199 -14.47 -4.80 -7.97
CA GLN A 199 -14.38 -6.25 -8.12
C GLN A 199 -14.85 -6.98 -6.84
N MET A 200 -16.08 -6.68 -6.40
CA MET A 200 -16.59 -7.02 -5.07
C MET A 200 -16.61 -8.52 -4.75
N LYS A 201 -16.85 -9.38 -5.75
CA LYS A 201 -16.78 -10.83 -5.57
C LYS A 201 -15.37 -11.28 -5.17
N GLN A 202 -14.36 -10.75 -5.86
CA GLN A 202 -12.95 -11.08 -5.58
C GLN A 202 -12.49 -10.45 -4.25
N ALA A 203 -12.91 -9.20 -3.99
CA ALA A 203 -12.65 -8.53 -2.72
C ALA A 203 -13.16 -9.33 -1.52
N TYR A 204 -14.37 -9.90 -1.63
CA TYR A 204 -14.95 -10.76 -0.61
C TYR A 204 -14.22 -12.09 -0.45
N THR A 205 -13.82 -12.74 -1.54
CA THR A 205 -12.98 -13.95 -1.48
C THR A 205 -11.66 -13.70 -0.73
N PHE A 206 -10.98 -12.59 -1.03
CA PHE A 206 -9.75 -12.22 -0.32
C PHE A 206 -10.00 -11.87 1.15
N TYR A 207 -11.12 -11.21 1.44
CA TYR A 207 -11.53 -10.92 2.82
C TYR A 207 -11.71 -12.21 3.64
N LEU A 208 -12.38 -13.22 3.08
CA LEU A 208 -12.56 -14.51 3.76
C LEU A 208 -11.20 -15.17 4.06
N ARG A 209 -10.26 -15.10 3.11
CA ARG A 209 -8.92 -15.65 3.32
C ARG A 209 -8.14 -14.94 4.43
N THR A 210 -8.19 -13.61 4.53
CA THR A 210 -7.49 -12.89 5.62
C THR A 210 -8.17 -13.09 6.97
N SER A 211 -9.52 -13.06 7.01
CA SER A 211 -10.30 -13.11 8.26
C SER A 211 -10.38 -14.51 8.88
N ARG A 212 -10.15 -15.55 8.09
CA ARG A 212 -10.21 -16.94 8.54
C ARG A 212 -8.85 -17.65 8.50
N LEU A 213 -7.76 -16.93 8.23
CA LEU A 213 -6.43 -17.50 8.02
C LEU A 213 -6.04 -18.47 9.14
N ASP A 214 -6.08 -18.02 10.39
CA ASP A 214 -5.71 -18.83 11.55
C ASP A 214 -6.82 -19.83 11.96
N LEU A 215 -8.09 -19.49 11.70
CA LEU A 215 -9.24 -20.32 12.12
C LEU A 215 -9.38 -21.58 11.28
N ASP A 216 -9.07 -21.49 9.99
CA ASP A 216 -9.15 -22.60 9.03
C ASP A 216 -7.76 -23.18 8.70
N ASP A 217 -6.69 -22.66 9.33
CA ASP A 217 -5.30 -23.03 9.08
C ASP A 217 -4.94 -23.03 7.57
N TYR A 218 -5.32 -21.95 6.88
CA TYR A 218 -5.24 -21.85 5.41
C TYR A 218 -3.84 -22.08 4.83
N ASN A 219 -2.80 -21.74 5.60
CA ASN A 219 -1.40 -21.88 5.19
C ASN A 219 -0.73 -23.13 5.77
N HIS A 220 -1.39 -23.88 6.66
CA HIS A 220 -0.79 -24.99 7.42
C HIS A 220 0.41 -24.58 8.27
N GLU A 221 0.28 -23.43 8.95
CA GLU A 221 1.37 -22.76 9.70
C GLU A 221 0.92 -22.29 11.10
N VAL A 222 -0.34 -22.51 11.51
CA VAL A 222 -0.86 -22.01 12.80
C VAL A 222 -0.12 -22.57 14.01
N GLU A 223 0.51 -23.75 13.88
CA GLU A 223 1.36 -24.32 14.93
C GLU A 223 2.60 -23.47 15.24
N GLU A 224 3.04 -22.60 14.31
CA GLU A 224 4.15 -21.67 14.50
C GLU A 224 3.73 -20.37 15.23
N GLY A 225 2.42 -20.09 15.29
CA GLY A 225 1.85 -18.94 15.99
C GLY A 225 0.75 -18.22 15.22
N LEU A 226 0.15 -17.22 15.87
CA LEU A 226 -0.91 -16.39 15.27
C LEU A 226 -0.35 -15.38 14.26
N HIS A 227 -1.04 -15.21 13.15
CA HIS A 227 -0.66 -14.24 12.12
C HIS A 227 -1.19 -12.84 12.43
N ILE A 228 -0.54 -12.15 13.37
CA ILE A 228 -0.95 -10.84 13.89
C ILE A 228 -1.21 -9.80 12.78
N THR A 229 -0.38 -9.80 11.73
CA THR A 229 -0.58 -8.89 10.58
C THR A 229 -1.83 -9.20 9.78
N SER A 230 -2.24 -10.48 9.65
CA SER A 230 -3.53 -10.84 9.01
C SER A 230 -4.72 -10.36 9.82
N MET A 231 -4.63 -10.43 11.15
CA MET A 231 -5.69 -9.92 12.03
C MET A 231 -5.88 -8.40 11.85
N ALA A 232 -4.79 -7.64 11.77
CA ALA A 232 -4.85 -6.22 11.42
C ALA A 232 -5.40 -6.00 10.00
N GLY A 233 -4.93 -6.81 9.04
CA GLY A 233 -5.40 -6.81 7.65
C GLY A 233 -6.91 -7.03 7.51
N THR A 234 -7.50 -7.84 8.37
CA THR A 234 -8.96 -8.08 8.40
C THR A 234 -9.73 -6.80 8.71
N TRP A 235 -9.28 -6.03 9.70
CA TRP A 235 -9.87 -4.73 10.02
C TRP A 235 -9.68 -3.74 8.86
N MET A 236 -8.49 -3.70 8.26
CA MET A 236 -8.19 -2.82 7.12
C MET A 236 -9.07 -3.14 5.91
N SER A 237 -9.32 -4.42 5.60
CA SER A 237 -10.22 -4.80 4.50
C SER A 237 -11.65 -4.29 4.70
N ILE A 238 -12.14 -4.18 5.94
CA ILE A 238 -13.44 -3.56 6.22
C ILE A 238 -13.37 -2.04 6.05
N VAL A 239 -12.42 -1.40 6.73
CA VAL A 239 -12.39 0.07 6.87
C VAL A 239 -11.84 0.75 5.61
N GLU A 240 -10.70 0.29 5.11
CA GLU A 240 -10.05 0.86 3.93
C GLU A 240 -10.49 0.19 2.63
N GLY A 241 -10.96 -1.06 2.69
CA GLY A 241 -11.48 -1.78 1.53
C GLY A 241 -12.96 -1.49 1.29
N PHE A 242 -13.84 -2.14 2.06
CA PHE A 242 -15.28 -2.05 1.84
C PHE A 242 -15.86 -0.66 2.14
N ALA A 243 -15.45 0.00 3.22
CA ALA A 243 -15.92 1.35 3.51
C ALA A 243 -15.20 2.43 2.67
N GLY A 244 -14.11 2.05 2.00
CA GLY A 244 -13.31 2.96 1.17
C GLY A 244 -12.73 4.14 1.94
N MET A 245 -12.42 3.96 3.23
CA MET A 245 -11.94 5.05 4.07
C MET A 245 -10.56 5.55 3.60
N ARG A 246 -10.42 6.85 3.34
CA ARG A 246 -9.15 7.53 3.06
C ARG A 246 -9.12 8.88 3.77
N VAL A 247 -7.93 9.46 3.93
CA VAL A 247 -7.79 10.88 4.30
C VAL A 247 -7.29 11.63 3.07
N LYS A 248 -8.13 12.52 2.52
CA LYS A 248 -7.83 13.32 1.34
C LYS A 248 -7.80 14.79 1.73
N GLU A 249 -6.68 15.47 1.50
CA GLU A 249 -6.51 16.89 1.83
C GLU A 249 -6.99 17.24 3.25
N ASN A 250 -6.54 16.48 4.26
CA ASN A 250 -6.95 16.62 5.66
C ASN A 250 -8.44 16.37 5.96
N THR A 251 -9.20 15.81 5.03
CA THR A 251 -10.63 15.48 5.17
C THR A 251 -10.83 13.97 5.12
N LEU A 252 -11.63 13.43 6.05
CA LEU A 252 -11.95 12.00 6.05
C LEU A 252 -12.95 11.71 4.92
N SER A 253 -12.65 10.71 4.10
CA SER A 253 -13.41 10.32 2.92
C SER A 253 -13.84 8.87 3.00
N PHE A 254 -15.04 8.56 2.52
CA PHE A 254 -15.58 7.21 2.43
C PHE A 254 -16.18 6.96 1.04
N GLU A 255 -16.01 5.73 0.54
CA GLU A 255 -16.64 5.22 -0.69
C GLU A 255 -17.30 3.86 -0.36
N PRO A 256 -18.39 3.85 0.45
CA PRO A 256 -18.90 2.62 1.06
C PRO A 256 -19.46 1.64 0.03
N LYS A 257 -19.05 0.39 0.17
CA LYS A 257 -19.50 -0.78 -0.58
C LYS A 257 -19.84 -1.89 0.38
N ILE A 258 -20.75 -2.77 -0.01
CA ILE A 258 -21.17 -3.90 0.82
C ILE A 258 -21.20 -5.18 -0.02
N PRO A 259 -20.55 -6.28 0.42
CA PRO A 259 -20.72 -7.60 -0.20
C PRO A 259 -22.19 -8.04 -0.16
N LYS A 260 -22.63 -8.80 -1.15
CA LYS A 260 -24.02 -9.30 -1.22
C LYS A 260 -24.33 -10.30 -0.09
N GLU A 261 -23.30 -10.86 0.52
CA GLU A 261 -23.35 -11.83 1.60
C GLU A 261 -23.67 -11.19 2.96
N TRP A 262 -23.62 -9.85 3.08
CA TRP A 262 -23.83 -9.13 4.34
C TRP A 262 -25.11 -8.28 4.30
N GLU A 263 -25.82 -8.25 5.43
CA GLU A 263 -26.92 -7.31 5.65
C GLU A 263 -26.40 -5.91 6.00
N GLY A 264 -25.28 -5.86 6.73
CA GLY A 264 -24.59 -4.63 7.10
C GLY A 264 -23.32 -4.88 7.90
N TYR A 265 -22.52 -3.84 8.06
CA TYR A 265 -21.36 -3.81 8.94
C TYR A 265 -21.21 -2.42 9.57
N SER A 266 -20.53 -2.34 10.71
CA SER A 266 -20.27 -1.08 11.38
C SER A 266 -18.92 -1.07 12.06
N PHE A 267 -18.31 0.11 12.12
CA PHE A 267 -17.04 0.33 12.79
C PHE A 267 -16.97 1.75 13.33
N LYS A 268 -15.95 2.00 14.16
CA LYS A 268 -15.63 3.34 14.67
C LYS A 268 -14.22 3.72 14.26
N VAL A 269 -14.02 4.98 13.92
CA VAL A 269 -12.70 5.56 13.67
C VAL A 269 -12.55 6.85 14.46
N ASN A 270 -11.36 7.06 15.01
CA ASN A 270 -11.00 8.32 15.63
C ASN A 270 -10.27 9.18 14.59
N PHE A 271 -10.82 10.35 14.28
CA PHE A 271 -10.16 11.34 13.45
C PHE A 271 -10.05 12.65 14.24
N ARG A 272 -8.81 13.04 14.59
CA ARG A 272 -8.52 14.27 15.34
C ARG A 272 -9.29 14.39 16.66
N ASN A 273 -9.31 13.31 17.45
CA ASN A 273 -10.02 13.19 18.72
C ASN A 273 -11.56 13.21 18.60
N GLN A 274 -12.10 13.09 17.40
CA GLN A 274 -13.53 12.92 17.19
C GLN A 274 -13.81 11.49 16.72
N VAL A 275 -14.71 10.79 17.40
CA VAL A 275 -15.06 9.41 17.06
C VAL A 275 -16.23 9.42 16.10
N ILE A 276 -16.05 8.80 14.95
CA ILE A 276 -17.09 8.65 13.94
C ILE A 276 -17.48 7.19 13.93
N LYS A 277 -18.77 6.93 14.13
CA LYS A 277 -19.35 5.61 13.94
C LYS A 277 -19.95 5.55 12.55
N VAL A 278 -19.51 4.57 11.78
CA VAL A 278 -19.96 4.30 10.43
C VAL A 278 -20.75 3.01 10.44
N LYS A 279 -21.95 3.01 9.83
CA LYS A 279 -22.76 1.83 9.62
C LYS A 279 -23.20 1.76 8.17
N VAL A 280 -22.82 0.70 7.49
CA VAL A 280 -23.13 0.43 6.08
C VAL A 280 -24.13 -0.72 6.03
N GLU A 281 -25.24 -0.54 5.33
CA GLU A 281 -26.27 -1.55 5.09
C GLU A 281 -26.62 -1.57 3.59
N GLN A 282 -27.36 -2.57 3.14
CA GLN A 282 -27.83 -2.61 1.76
C GLN A 282 -28.67 -1.36 1.43
N GLY A 283 -28.19 -0.53 0.50
CA GLY A 283 -28.88 0.67 0.01
C GLY A 283 -28.83 1.92 0.92
N LYS A 284 -28.14 1.88 2.07
CA LYS A 284 -27.97 3.05 2.95
C LYS A 284 -26.65 3.01 3.72
N THR A 285 -26.03 4.16 3.91
CA THR A 285 -24.90 4.33 4.85
C THR A 285 -25.24 5.43 5.84
N SER A 286 -24.94 5.19 7.11
CA SER A 286 -25.17 6.15 8.18
C SER A 286 -23.91 6.46 8.97
N PHE A 287 -23.80 7.72 9.37
CA PHE A 287 -22.67 8.29 10.08
C PHE A 287 -23.16 8.99 11.35
N GLU A 288 -22.50 8.74 12.48
CA GLU A 288 -22.81 9.35 13.77
C GLU A 288 -21.51 9.89 14.37
N LEU A 289 -21.53 11.17 14.79
CA LEU A 289 -20.38 11.85 15.39
C LEU A 289 -20.48 11.81 16.91
N GLU A 290 -19.61 11.04 17.54
CA GLU A 290 -19.32 11.06 18.97
C GLU A 290 -18.22 12.10 19.20
N GLY A 291 -18.59 13.38 19.24
CA GLY A 291 -17.67 14.52 19.33
C GLY A 291 -18.34 15.77 19.90
N ALA A 292 -17.59 16.87 19.98
CA ALA A 292 -18.09 18.15 20.50
C ALA A 292 -18.31 19.21 19.41
N GLU A 293 -17.63 19.08 18.27
CA GLU A 293 -17.65 20.05 17.18
C GLU A 293 -18.15 19.40 15.90
N ALA A 294 -18.69 20.20 14.98
CA ALA A 294 -19.09 19.70 13.67
C ALA A 294 -17.86 19.24 12.87
N LEU A 295 -18.04 18.20 12.06
CA LEU A 295 -16.99 17.65 11.20
C LEU A 295 -17.52 17.49 9.78
N VAL A 296 -16.74 17.95 8.80
CA VAL A 296 -17.02 17.69 7.39
C VAL A 296 -16.32 16.41 6.97
N ILE A 297 -17.07 15.48 6.38
CA ILE A 297 -16.56 14.28 5.73
C ILE A 297 -16.90 14.30 4.23
N LEU A 298 -16.19 13.52 3.44
CA LEU A 298 -16.54 13.23 2.05
C LEU A 298 -17.19 11.85 1.97
N VAL A 299 -18.34 11.74 1.31
CA VAL A 299 -18.94 10.44 0.98
C VAL A 299 -19.24 10.39 -0.50
N ASN A 300 -18.61 9.44 -1.20
CA ASN A 300 -18.66 9.34 -2.67
C ASN A 300 -18.34 10.68 -3.35
N GLY A 301 -17.34 11.40 -2.83
CA GLY A 301 -16.90 12.71 -3.32
C GLY A 301 -17.78 13.90 -2.92
N LYS A 302 -18.88 13.71 -2.19
CA LYS A 302 -19.75 14.81 -1.73
C LYS A 302 -19.44 15.17 -0.28
N ALA A 303 -19.30 16.47 -0.01
CA ALA A 303 -19.12 16.97 1.35
C ALA A 303 -20.42 16.83 2.16
N ILE A 304 -20.29 16.32 3.38
CA ILE A 304 -21.36 16.13 4.34
C ILE A 304 -20.90 16.70 5.68
N GLU A 305 -21.69 17.62 6.21
CA GLU A 305 -21.49 18.15 7.54
C GLU A 305 -22.17 17.24 8.57
N MET A 306 -21.39 16.77 9.54
CA MET A 306 -21.86 15.97 10.66
C MET A 306 -21.92 16.84 11.90
N ALA A 307 -23.11 16.99 12.47
CA ALA A 307 -23.29 17.58 13.79
C ALA A 307 -23.15 16.50 14.89
N PRO A 308 -22.57 16.84 16.06
CA PRO A 308 -22.49 15.95 17.21
C PRO A 308 -23.83 15.29 17.58
N ASN A 309 -23.81 13.99 17.87
CA ASN A 309 -24.98 13.21 18.31
C ASN A 309 -26.17 13.22 17.32
N HIS A 310 -25.94 13.57 16.05
CA HIS A 310 -26.92 13.47 14.98
C HIS A 310 -26.53 12.39 13.98
N LEU A 311 -27.51 11.56 13.61
CA LEU A 311 -27.35 10.54 12.58
C LEU A 311 -27.54 11.17 11.20
N VAL A 312 -26.53 11.06 10.34
CA VAL A 312 -26.62 11.43 8.94
C VAL A 312 -26.70 10.17 8.09
N THR A 313 -27.71 10.04 7.22
CA THR A 313 -27.87 8.90 6.31
C THR A 313 -27.75 9.37 4.87
N VAL A 314 -27.00 8.62 4.07
CA VAL A 314 -26.85 8.78 2.62
C VAL A 314 -27.10 7.49 1.86
#